data_AF-A0A2P5MKK3-F1
#
_entry.id   AF-A0A2P5MKK3-F1
#
_cell.length_a   1.000
_cell.length_b   1.000
_cell.length_c   1.000
_cell.angle_alpha   90.00
_cell.angle_beta   90.00
_cell.angle_gamma   90.00
#
_symmetry.space_group_name_H-M   'P 1'
#
loop_
_entity.id
_entity.type
_entity.pdbx_description
1 polymer ?
#
loop_
_entity_poly.entity_id
_entity_poly.type
_entity_poly.pdbx_seq_one_letter_code
_entity_poly.pdbx_strand_id
1 'polypeptide(L)'
;MLKFSANLSLLFTELELPQRFQAARQAGFSAVEIQFPYSLSAQQIRQELDRLELQLVLFNIAADDLLQGGEGLACVPEKHAQFRQAVDQAMAYADILKPQAVNVLPGRCLNPEKPADYWGTFITNLQYAADAMQTLGVKTVFEAINTLDMPSFIISTGDQMLEVLEQLNHPNLFMQYDI
;
A
#
# COMPACT_ATOMS: atom_id res chain seq x y z
N MET A 1 -0.47 24.48 -8.45
CA MET A 1 0.82 23.80 -8.71
C MET A 1 0.72 22.40 -8.13
N LEU A 2 1.28 21.38 -8.80
CA LEU A 2 1.28 20.00 -8.30
C LEU A 2 2.13 19.89 -7.03
N LYS A 3 1.74 19.00 -6.12
CA LYS A 3 2.52 18.65 -4.92
C LYS A 3 3.08 17.24 -5.11
N PHE A 4 4.40 17.09 -5.01
CA PHE A 4 5.08 15.82 -5.24
C PHE A 4 5.52 15.18 -3.91
N SER A 5 5.38 13.86 -3.80
CA SER A 5 6.04 13.02 -2.79
C SER A 5 7.27 12.35 -3.40
N ALA A 6 8.33 12.17 -2.59
CA ALA A 6 9.43 11.29 -2.97
C ALA A 6 9.13 9.86 -2.49
N ASN A 7 9.13 8.90 -3.42
CA ASN A 7 9.03 7.48 -3.07
C ASN A 7 10.39 6.96 -2.59
N LEU A 8 10.57 6.80 -1.28
CA LEU A 8 11.85 6.39 -0.67
C LEU A 8 12.18 4.91 -0.91
N SER A 9 11.24 4.13 -1.43
CA SER A 9 11.51 2.75 -1.86
C SER A 9 12.19 2.71 -3.22
N LEU A 10 12.00 3.74 -4.06
CA LEU A 10 12.53 3.80 -5.44
C LEU A 10 13.61 4.89 -5.62
N LEU A 11 13.58 5.95 -4.82
CA LEU A 11 14.55 7.04 -4.85
C LEU A 11 15.52 6.94 -3.68
N PHE A 12 16.73 7.46 -3.88
CA PHE A 12 17.80 7.51 -2.88
C PHE A 12 18.23 6.11 -2.37
N THR A 13 18.10 5.09 -3.22
CA THR A 13 18.39 3.69 -2.83
C THR A 13 19.87 3.40 -2.64
N GLU A 14 20.74 4.33 -3.01
CA GLU A 14 22.16 4.34 -2.65
C GLU A 14 22.41 4.59 -1.14
N LEU A 15 21.37 4.96 -0.38
CA LEU A 15 21.40 5.18 1.06
C LEU A 15 20.52 4.16 1.81
N GLU A 16 20.78 3.99 3.10
CA GLU A 16 19.90 3.25 4.01
C GLU A 16 18.61 4.03 4.29
N LEU A 17 17.49 3.34 4.55
CA LEU A 17 16.15 3.97 4.66
C LEU A 17 16.10 5.22 5.57
N PRO A 18 16.69 5.24 6.79
CA PRO A 18 16.69 6.45 7.62
C PRO A 18 17.34 7.68 6.96
N GLN A 19 18.38 7.46 6.15
CA GLN A 19 19.12 8.53 5.48
C GLN A 19 18.34 9.09 4.27
N ARG A 20 17.43 8.29 3.68
CA ARG A 20 16.62 8.69 2.51
C ARG A 20 15.65 9.83 2.83
N PHE A 21 15.14 9.90 4.05
CA PHE A 21 14.28 11.01 4.48
C PHE A 21 15.03 12.36 4.35
N GLN A 22 16.28 12.41 4.83
CA GLN A 22 17.08 13.62 4.74
C GLN A 22 17.43 13.97 3.29
N ALA A 23 17.75 12.97 2.47
CA ALA A 23 18.01 13.16 1.04
C ALA A 23 16.79 13.75 0.32
N ALA A 24 15.59 13.23 0.59
CA ALA A 24 14.34 13.77 0.03
C ALA A 24 14.13 15.24 0.44
N ARG A 25 14.34 15.58 1.72
CA ARG A 25 14.22 16.97 2.18
C ARG A 25 15.22 17.90 1.51
N GLN A 26 16.47 17.46 1.37
CA GLN A 26 17.52 18.23 0.68
C GLN A 26 17.24 18.42 -0.81
N ALA A 27 16.59 17.44 -1.45
CA ALA A 27 16.10 17.54 -2.82
C ALA A 27 14.86 18.44 -2.98
N GLY A 28 14.35 19.03 -1.90
CA GLY A 28 13.26 19.99 -1.91
C GLY A 28 11.86 19.39 -1.71
N PHE A 29 11.75 18.09 -1.44
CA PHE A 29 10.46 17.48 -1.10
C PHE A 29 10.01 17.88 0.30
N SER A 30 8.70 18.08 0.44
CA SER A 30 8.02 18.27 1.74
C SER A 30 7.19 17.03 2.12
N ALA A 31 7.18 16.01 1.28
CA ALA A 31 6.35 14.83 1.42
C ALA A 31 7.09 13.60 0.89
N VAL A 32 6.83 12.46 1.51
CA VAL A 32 7.44 11.18 1.17
C VAL A 32 6.39 10.07 1.18
N GLU A 33 6.68 9.00 0.47
CA GLU A 33 5.97 7.73 0.55
C GLU A 33 6.98 6.58 0.61
N ILE A 34 6.56 5.45 1.16
CA ILE A 34 7.42 4.28 1.40
C ILE A 34 6.57 3.05 1.15
N GLN A 35 6.96 2.14 0.26
CA GLN A 35 6.16 0.92 0.01
C GLN A 35 6.01 0.10 1.29
N PHE A 36 7.10 -0.32 1.92
CA PHE A 36 7.07 -1.19 3.11
C PHE A 36 7.95 -0.62 4.23
N PRO A 37 7.38 0.07 5.24
CA PRO A 37 8.15 0.76 6.27
C PRO A 37 8.67 -0.16 7.40
N TYR A 38 8.32 -1.45 7.37
CA TYR A 38 8.38 -2.34 8.53
C TYR A 38 9.79 -2.74 9.02
N SER A 39 10.86 -2.33 8.32
CA SER A 39 12.24 -2.48 8.80
C SER A 39 12.61 -1.47 9.88
N LEU A 40 11.83 -0.39 10.02
CA LEU A 40 11.95 0.61 11.07
C LEU A 40 10.67 0.62 11.91
N SER A 41 10.79 0.90 13.21
CA SER A 41 9.60 1.13 14.02
C SER A 41 8.86 2.39 13.58
N ALA A 42 7.54 2.42 13.77
CA ALA A 42 6.74 3.60 13.48
C ALA A 42 7.25 4.85 14.24
N GLN A 43 7.81 4.69 15.45
CA GLN A 43 8.40 5.79 16.22
C GLN A 43 9.67 6.33 15.57
N GLN A 44 10.54 5.46 15.04
CA GLN A 44 11.74 5.90 14.31
C GLN A 44 11.37 6.70 13.06
N ILE A 45 10.36 6.24 12.32
CA ILE A 45 9.87 6.96 11.13
C ILE A 45 9.25 8.30 11.54
N ARG A 46 8.39 8.33 12.57
CA ARG A 46 7.79 9.57 13.09
C ARG A 46 8.86 10.60 13.47
N GLN A 47 9.93 10.17 14.15
CA GLN A 47 11.04 11.03 14.52
C GLN A 47 11.72 11.67 13.29
N GLU A 48 11.98 10.91 12.23
CA GLU A 48 12.55 11.47 11.00
C GLU A 48 11.59 12.42 10.29
N LEU A 49 10.30 12.07 10.22
CA LEU A 49 9.27 12.95 9.64
C LEU A 49 9.17 14.28 10.39
N ASP A 50 9.17 14.26 11.72
CA ASP A 50 9.14 15.47 12.56
C ASP A 50 10.41 16.31 12.40
N ARG A 51 11.58 15.66 12.49
CA ARG A 51 12.89 16.32 12.39
C ARG A 51 13.08 17.06 11.07
N LEU A 52 12.53 16.52 9.99
CA LEU A 52 12.72 17.04 8.63
C LEU A 52 11.50 17.80 8.10
N GLU A 53 10.44 17.91 8.90
CA GLU A 53 9.15 18.51 8.51
C GLU A 53 8.57 17.87 7.25
N LEU A 54 8.66 16.54 7.17
CA LEU A 54 8.13 15.74 6.07
C LEU A 54 6.75 15.19 6.42
N GLN A 55 5.87 15.19 5.44
CA GLN A 55 4.59 14.48 5.51
C GLN A 55 4.71 13.09 4.90
N LEU A 56 4.26 12.06 5.61
CA LEU A 56 4.06 10.74 5.00
C LEU A 56 2.74 10.73 4.23
N VAL A 57 2.80 10.45 2.93
CA VAL A 57 1.62 10.41 2.06
C VAL A 57 1.02 9.01 2.07
N LEU A 58 1.85 8.00 1.80
CA LEU A 58 1.40 6.64 1.54
C LEU A 58 2.40 5.62 2.06
N PHE A 59 1.88 4.49 2.54
CA PHE A 59 2.61 3.23 2.58
C PHE A 59 1.69 2.03 2.28
N ASN A 60 2.26 0.86 1.96
CA ASN A 60 1.50 -0.34 1.64
C ASN A 60 1.30 -1.22 2.87
N ILE A 61 0.13 -1.86 2.98
CA ILE A 61 -0.03 -3.03 3.84
C ILE A 61 0.97 -4.10 3.40
N ALA A 62 1.57 -4.82 4.36
CA ALA A 62 2.50 -5.90 4.06
C ALA A 62 1.91 -6.89 3.04
N ALA A 63 2.73 -7.28 2.07
CA ALA A 63 2.30 -8.10 0.94
C ALA A 63 3.11 -9.40 0.83
N ASP A 64 3.69 -9.87 1.94
CA ASP A 64 4.41 -11.14 2.04
C ASP A 64 5.44 -11.36 0.90
N ASP A 65 5.27 -12.42 0.11
CA ASP A 65 6.16 -12.86 -0.95
C ASP A 65 5.93 -12.18 -2.31
N LEU A 66 5.01 -11.21 -2.39
CA LEU A 66 4.61 -10.59 -3.66
C LEU A 66 5.78 -10.00 -4.44
N LEU A 67 6.68 -9.26 -3.76
CA LEU A 67 7.87 -8.67 -4.39
C LEU A 67 8.94 -9.71 -4.76
N GLN A 68 8.83 -10.93 -4.23
CA GLN A 68 9.73 -12.05 -4.53
C GLN A 68 9.14 -12.95 -5.63
N GLY A 69 8.00 -12.56 -6.20
CA GLY A 69 7.32 -13.26 -7.30
C GLY A 69 6.15 -14.14 -6.87
N GLY A 70 5.85 -14.21 -5.56
CA GLY A 70 4.72 -14.95 -5.01
C GLY A 70 3.37 -14.24 -5.21
N GLU A 71 2.34 -14.79 -4.57
CA GLU A 71 0.95 -14.35 -4.75
C GLU A 71 0.62 -13.10 -3.93
N GLY A 72 1.38 -12.83 -2.87
CA GLY A 72 1.08 -11.80 -1.90
C GLY A 72 0.07 -12.25 -0.86
N LEU A 73 -0.78 -11.34 -0.39
CA LEU A 73 -1.73 -11.59 0.70
C LEU A 73 -3.18 -11.31 0.32
N ALA A 74 -3.47 -10.14 -0.27
CA ALA A 74 -4.83 -9.61 -0.32
C ALA A 74 -5.82 -10.49 -1.10
N CYS A 75 -5.38 -11.10 -2.20
CA CYS A 75 -6.22 -11.98 -3.01
C CYS A 75 -6.12 -13.48 -2.69
N VAL A 76 -5.29 -13.92 -1.74
CA VAL A 76 -4.98 -15.34 -1.58
C VAL A 76 -5.91 -15.98 -0.53
N PRO A 77 -6.83 -16.89 -0.91
CA PRO A 77 -7.84 -17.45 0.01
C PRO A 77 -7.21 -18.07 1.27
N GLU A 78 -6.10 -18.79 1.08
CA GLU A 78 -5.39 -19.49 2.14
C GLU A 78 -4.65 -18.55 3.11
N LYS A 79 -4.42 -17.28 2.73
CA LYS A 79 -3.69 -16.28 3.53
C LYS A 79 -4.59 -15.22 4.18
N HIS A 80 -5.91 -15.42 4.21
CA HIS A 80 -6.87 -14.48 4.83
C HIS A 80 -6.51 -14.05 6.25
N ALA A 81 -6.09 -15.00 7.10
CA ALA A 81 -5.70 -14.70 8.48
C ALA A 81 -4.41 -13.87 8.55
N GLN A 82 -3.45 -14.14 7.66
CA GLN A 82 -2.18 -13.38 7.57
C GLN A 82 -2.44 -11.96 7.07
N PHE A 83 -3.36 -11.79 6.11
CA PHE A 83 -3.78 -10.46 5.65
C PHE A 83 -4.36 -9.62 6.80
N ARG A 84 -5.19 -10.21 7.66
CA ARG A 84 -5.74 -9.50 8.84
C ARG A 84 -4.64 -9.05 9.81
N GLN A 85 -3.65 -9.90 10.06
CA GLN A 85 -2.48 -9.53 10.88
C GLN A 85 -1.67 -8.38 10.24
N ALA A 86 -1.53 -8.39 8.90
CA ALA A 86 -0.87 -7.31 8.18
C ALA A 86 -1.65 -5.99 8.29
N VAL A 87 -2.99 -6.04 8.25
CA VAL A 87 -3.85 -4.87 8.50
C VAL A 87 -3.68 -4.37 9.92
N ASP A 88 -3.68 -5.24 10.94
CA ASP A 88 -3.48 -4.84 12.34
C ASP A 88 -2.11 -4.16 12.54
N GLN A 89 -1.06 -4.70 11.92
CA GLN A 89 0.27 -4.08 11.92
C GLN A 89 0.24 -2.71 11.22
N ALA A 90 -0.39 -2.62 10.05
CA ALA A 90 -0.52 -1.37 9.31
C ALA A 90 -1.32 -0.33 10.11
N MET A 91 -2.37 -0.72 10.84
CA MET A 91 -3.11 0.17 11.74
C MET A 91 -2.24 0.71 12.86
N ALA A 92 -1.42 -0.13 13.49
CA ALA A 92 -0.48 0.32 14.52
C ALA A 92 0.54 1.35 14.00
N TYR A 93 0.99 1.19 12.76
CA TYR A 93 1.85 2.18 12.09
C TYR A 93 1.06 3.44 11.74
N ALA A 94 -0.12 3.30 11.14
CA ALA A 94 -0.96 4.41 10.71
C ALA A 94 -1.40 5.29 11.90
N ASP A 95 -1.63 4.70 13.07
CA ASP A 95 -1.98 5.45 14.28
C ASP A 95 -0.87 6.41 14.72
N ILE A 96 0.40 6.05 14.53
CA ILE A 96 1.56 6.87 14.91
C ILE A 96 1.95 7.81 13.77
N LEU A 97 1.97 7.30 12.54
CA LEU A 97 2.49 8.02 11.37
C LEU A 97 1.48 8.98 10.76
N LYS A 98 0.18 8.70 10.93
CA LYS A 98 -0.95 9.47 10.36
C LYS A 98 -0.76 9.76 8.86
N PRO A 99 -0.54 8.73 8.01
CA PRO A 99 -0.39 8.94 6.57
C PRO A 99 -1.69 9.47 5.96
N GLN A 100 -1.64 10.02 4.74
CA GLN A 100 -2.88 10.37 4.02
C GLN A 100 -3.65 9.13 3.57
N ALA A 101 -2.93 8.09 3.18
CA ALA A 101 -3.51 6.83 2.69
C ALA A 101 -2.63 5.63 3.04
N VAL A 102 -3.24 4.45 3.03
CA VAL A 102 -2.57 3.14 3.02
C VAL A 102 -3.02 2.38 1.79
N ASN A 103 -2.08 1.79 1.05
CA ASN A 103 -2.32 1.01 -0.15
C ASN A 103 -2.44 -0.49 0.16
N VAL A 104 -3.41 -1.14 -0.48
CA VAL A 104 -3.57 -2.60 -0.51
C VAL A 104 -3.17 -3.07 -1.89
N LEU A 105 -2.04 -3.77 -1.97
CA LEU A 105 -1.61 -4.44 -3.20
C LEU A 105 -2.53 -5.65 -3.47
N PRO A 106 -3.25 -5.71 -4.60
CA PRO A 106 -4.20 -6.79 -4.88
C PRO A 106 -3.58 -8.19 -4.88
N GLY A 107 -2.37 -8.32 -5.42
CA GLY A 107 -1.65 -9.60 -5.49
C GLY A 107 -1.76 -10.30 -6.84
N ARG A 108 -1.24 -11.53 -6.91
CA ARG A 108 -1.22 -12.34 -8.13
C ARG A 108 -2.06 -13.59 -7.98
N CYS A 109 -2.72 -13.98 -9.07
CA CYS A 109 -3.37 -15.28 -9.17
C CYS A 109 -2.46 -16.23 -9.96
N LEU A 110 -1.69 -17.08 -9.25
CA LEU A 110 -0.79 -18.04 -9.91
C LEU A 110 -1.50 -19.37 -10.22
N ASN A 111 -2.68 -19.60 -9.64
CA ASN A 111 -3.56 -20.71 -10.01
C ASN A 111 -4.65 -20.26 -11.01
N PRO A 112 -4.49 -20.53 -12.32
CA PRO A 112 -5.45 -20.08 -13.35
C PRO A 112 -6.81 -20.76 -13.26
N GLU A 113 -6.97 -21.79 -12.43
CA GLU A 113 -8.25 -22.47 -12.21
C GLU A 113 -9.13 -21.75 -11.16
N LYS A 114 -8.59 -20.78 -10.42
CA LYS A 114 -9.27 -20.12 -9.29
C LYS A 114 -9.38 -18.58 -9.36
N PRO A 115 -9.51 -17.94 -10.53
CA PRO A 115 -9.55 -16.47 -10.59
C PRO A 115 -10.74 -15.87 -9.80
N ALA A 116 -11.88 -16.55 -9.79
CA ALA A 116 -13.06 -16.12 -9.03
C ALA A 116 -12.84 -16.16 -7.51
N ASP A 117 -12.15 -17.19 -6.99
CA ASP A 117 -11.84 -17.31 -5.57
C ASP A 117 -10.86 -16.20 -5.12
N TYR A 118 -9.88 -15.88 -5.99
CA TYR A 118 -8.90 -14.84 -5.73
C TYR A 118 -9.54 -13.46 -5.73
N TRP A 119 -10.41 -13.20 -6.70
CA TRP A 119 -11.21 -11.97 -6.75
C TRP A 119 -12.10 -11.82 -5.52
N GLY A 120 -12.87 -12.86 -5.17
CA GLY A 120 -13.75 -12.83 -3.99
C GLY A 120 -13.00 -12.59 -2.68
N THR A 121 -11.82 -13.21 -2.55
CA THR A 121 -10.93 -12.96 -1.41
C THR A 121 -10.43 -11.53 -1.38
N PHE A 122 -9.97 -11.00 -2.53
CA PHE A 122 -9.51 -9.62 -2.63
C PHE A 122 -10.58 -8.62 -2.23
N ILE A 123 -11.80 -8.75 -2.77
CA ILE A 123 -12.93 -7.87 -2.42
C ILE A 123 -13.21 -7.89 -0.91
N THR A 124 -13.25 -9.09 -0.31
CA THR A 124 -13.51 -9.27 1.13
C THR A 124 -12.41 -8.61 1.98
N ASN A 125 -11.14 -8.78 1.58
CA ASN A 125 -9.99 -8.25 2.28
C ASN A 125 -9.84 -6.74 2.11
N LEU A 126 -10.10 -6.22 0.91
CA LEU A 126 -10.06 -4.78 0.63
C LEU A 126 -11.13 -4.05 1.45
N GLN A 127 -12.35 -4.59 1.53
CA GLN A 127 -13.40 -4.06 2.39
C GLN A 127 -12.95 -4.04 3.86
N TYR A 128 -12.40 -5.15 4.36
CA TYR A 128 -11.89 -5.22 5.74
C TYR A 128 -10.80 -4.18 6.03
N ALA A 129 -9.84 -4.00 5.12
CA ALA A 129 -8.80 -2.98 5.26
C ALA A 129 -9.38 -1.55 5.23
N ALA A 130 -10.39 -1.31 4.38
CA ALA A 130 -11.05 -0.02 4.27
C ALA A 130 -11.84 0.34 5.54
N ASP A 131 -12.59 -0.61 6.10
CA ASP A 131 -13.29 -0.47 7.39
C ASP A 131 -12.30 -0.15 8.51
N ALA A 132 -11.22 -0.94 8.60
CA ALA A 132 -10.18 -0.79 9.60
C ALA A 132 -9.52 0.59 9.56
N MET A 133 -9.03 1.03 8.40
CA MET A 133 -8.36 2.33 8.25
C MET A 133 -9.32 3.52 8.44
N GLN A 134 -10.61 3.35 8.11
CA GLN A 134 -11.61 4.38 8.34
C GLN A 134 -11.73 4.75 9.82
N THR A 135 -11.56 3.79 10.74
CA THR A 135 -11.57 4.06 12.19
C THR A 135 -10.47 5.03 12.64
N LEU A 136 -9.38 5.12 11.87
CA LEU A 136 -8.25 6.03 12.10
C LEU A 136 -8.35 7.32 11.27
N GLY A 137 -9.37 7.46 10.43
CA GLY A 137 -9.51 8.57 9.47
C GLY A 137 -8.46 8.53 8.35
N VAL A 138 -7.85 7.38 8.09
CA VAL A 138 -6.85 7.18 7.03
C VAL A 138 -7.52 6.56 5.82
N LYS A 139 -7.25 7.08 4.62
CA LYS A 139 -7.83 6.54 3.39
C LYS A 139 -7.24 5.17 3.06
N THR A 140 -8.04 4.31 2.45
CA THR A 140 -7.55 3.09 1.81
C THR A 140 -7.52 3.29 0.31
N VAL A 141 -6.41 2.92 -0.31
CA VAL A 141 -6.27 2.85 -1.75
C VAL A 141 -5.87 1.45 -2.19
N PHE A 142 -6.08 1.15 -3.45
CA PHE A 142 -5.51 0.01 -4.15
C PHE A 142 -5.08 0.49 -5.54
N GLU A 143 -4.14 -0.22 -6.16
CA GLU A 143 -3.58 0.16 -7.45
C GLU A 143 -3.69 -0.98 -8.46
N ALA A 144 -3.82 -0.60 -9.73
CA ALA A 144 -3.56 -1.49 -10.84
C ALA A 144 -2.05 -1.54 -11.11
N ILE A 145 -1.53 -2.73 -11.43
CA ILE A 145 -0.13 -2.88 -11.88
C ILE A 145 -0.10 -3.58 -13.23
N ASN A 146 0.79 -3.12 -14.10
CA ASN A 146 0.97 -3.71 -15.42
C ASN A 146 1.41 -5.18 -15.34
N THR A 147 0.96 -5.99 -16.29
CA THR A 147 1.26 -7.43 -16.32
C THR A 147 2.61 -7.77 -16.96
N LEU A 148 3.40 -6.77 -17.38
CA LEU A 148 4.76 -6.98 -17.88
C LEU A 148 5.73 -7.14 -16.71
N ASP A 149 5.69 -6.21 -15.76
CA ASP A 149 6.51 -6.22 -14.55
C ASP A 149 5.92 -7.16 -13.49
N MET A 150 4.58 -7.23 -13.40
CA MET A 150 3.88 -8.12 -12.47
C MET A 150 2.94 -9.09 -13.22
N PRO A 151 3.48 -10.16 -13.84
CA PRO A 151 2.64 -11.19 -14.46
C PRO A 151 1.58 -11.74 -13.49
N SER A 152 0.39 -12.00 -14.01
CA SER A 152 -0.76 -12.54 -13.26
C SER A 152 -1.29 -11.66 -12.12
N PHE A 153 -0.96 -10.37 -12.10
CA PHE A 153 -1.53 -9.42 -11.14
C PHE A 153 -3.04 -9.25 -11.40
N ILE A 154 -3.87 -9.35 -10.35
CA ILE A 154 -5.31 -9.52 -10.53
C ILE A 154 -6.07 -8.24 -10.93
N ILE A 155 -5.49 -7.07 -10.63
CA ILE A 155 -6.01 -5.75 -11.04
C ILE A 155 -4.92 -5.08 -11.88
N SER A 156 -5.11 -4.99 -13.18
CA SER A 156 -4.11 -4.47 -14.14
C SER A 156 -4.64 -3.39 -15.07
N THR A 157 -5.92 -3.04 -14.96
CA THR A 157 -6.55 -1.99 -15.77
C THR A 157 -7.40 -1.05 -14.92
N GLY A 158 -7.59 0.18 -15.40
CA GLY A 158 -8.49 1.15 -14.77
C GLY A 158 -9.95 0.66 -14.72
N ASP A 159 -10.41 -0.07 -15.74
CA ASP A 159 -11.77 -0.63 -15.76
C ASP A 159 -12.00 -1.62 -14.60
N GLN A 160 -11.02 -2.48 -14.32
CA GLN A 160 -11.09 -3.38 -13.15
C GLN A 160 -11.10 -2.60 -11.83
N MET A 161 -10.36 -1.49 -11.74
CA MET A 161 -10.41 -0.64 -10.55
C MET A 161 -11.78 0.02 -10.36
N LEU A 162 -12.40 0.47 -11.45
CA LEU A 162 -13.76 1.04 -11.41
C LEU A 162 -14.79 -0.02 -11.00
N GLU A 163 -14.67 -1.25 -11.49
CA GLU A 163 -15.52 -2.38 -11.09
C GLU A 163 -15.42 -2.65 -9.57
N VAL A 164 -14.20 -2.67 -9.02
CA VAL A 164 -13.98 -2.85 -7.58
C VAL A 164 -14.61 -1.71 -6.76
N LEU A 165 -14.45 -0.46 -7.20
CA LEU A 165 -15.06 0.69 -6.52
C LEU A 165 -16.59 0.64 -6.55
N GLU A 166 -17.19 0.28 -7.68
CA GLU A 166 -18.64 0.12 -7.81
C GLU A 166 -19.14 -1.03 -6.93
N GLN A 167 -18.45 -2.16 -6.94
CA GLN A 167 -18.80 -3.35 -6.17
C GLN A 167 -18.78 -3.09 -4.65
N LEU A 168 -17.73 -2.43 -4.15
CA LEU A 168 -17.59 -2.18 -2.71
C LEU A 168 -18.35 -0.95 -2.24
N ASN A 169 -18.48 0.08 -3.09
CA ASN A 169 -19.15 1.34 -2.79
C ASN A 169 -18.80 1.91 -1.39
N HIS A 170 -17.52 1.81 -1.03
CA HIS A 170 -17.05 2.14 0.31
C HIS A 170 -16.53 3.58 0.38
N PRO A 171 -17.00 4.43 1.32
CA PRO A 171 -16.69 5.86 1.33
C PRO A 171 -15.22 6.19 1.64
N ASN A 172 -14.47 5.24 2.19
CA ASN A 172 -13.05 5.39 2.52
C ASN A 172 -12.11 4.69 1.53
N LEU A 173 -12.64 4.14 0.43
CA LEU A 173 -11.86 3.41 -0.57
C LEU A 173 -11.70 4.25 -1.85
N PHE A 174 -10.48 4.32 -2.37
CA PHE A 174 -10.16 5.08 -3.58
C PHE A 174 -9.19 4.31 -4.48
N MET A 175 -9.04 4.76 -5.72
CA MET A 175 -7.99 4.27 -6.63
C MET A 175 -6.69 5.04 -6.39
N GLN A 176 -5.57 4.32 -6.33
CA GLN A 176 -4.25 4.87 -6.57
C GLN A 176 -3.96 4.74 -8.06
N TYR A 177 -3.95 5.88 -8.76
CA TYR A 177 -3.80 5.94 -10.20
C TYR A 177 -2.34 6.28 -10.55
N ASP A 178 -1.55 5.23 -10.81
CA ASP A 178 -0.19 5.34 -11.34
C ASP A 178 -0.24 5.41 -12.88
N ILE A 179 0.51 6.34 -13.48
CA ILE A 179 0.36 6.78 -14.90
C ILE A 179 1.39 6.10 -15.80
#